data_AF-A0AAD8ETH0-F1
#
_entry.id   AF-A0AAD8ETH0-F1
#
_cell.length_a   1.000
_cell.length_b   1.000
_cell.length_c   1.000
_cell.angle_alpha   90.00
_cell.angle_beta   90.00
_cell.angle_gamma   90.00
#
_symmetry.space_group_name_H-M   'P 1'
#
loop_
_entity.id
_entity.type
_entity.pdbx_description
1 polymer ?
#
loop_
_entity_poly.entity_id
_entity_poly.type
_entity_poly.pdbx_seq_one_letter_code
_entity_poly.pdbx_strand_id
1 'polypeptide(L)'
;MGKLVIISVIKPFYYISRFMGLFTFSITKSRSDNVDIIDDSLSKNVVAMIWTSIITVVIAGAFVYSVFHATGSAMSLENSAKNAVEAILTLQFSYLTSAEFFASFSRMEVSIMNEKSYSSKTNNKTPECRITPLDDNVIYVFDNSVNFKRQQNHMLIHHFRGVYGNIYNAVKFINSMYGPYILAETLNNFFTSIEACAFVYQRMSQPHRTMFEFISSLGWAIFFLSKQVSITLSCHMVSTQTKTLMDHIQNLLLIHPIKDEFLQQLRLFKSQLSKNKIEFTAFGVFTLSISVLLTFVASAFAQILFIVQLKLI
;
A
#
# COMPACT_ATOMS: atom_id res chain seq x y z
N MET A 1 24.59 4.54 -3.90
CA MET A 1 23.52 5.55 -4.06
C MET A 1 22.13 4.93 -4.23
N GLY A 2 21.90 3.96 -5.14
CA GLY A 2 20.55 3.39 -5.37
C GLY A 2 19.85 2.70 -4.19
N LYS A 3 20.59 2.08 -3.25
CA LYS A 3 19.98 1.46 -2.04
C LYS A 3 19.35 2.50 -1.08
N LEU A 4 19.96 3.68 -0.94
CA LEU A 4 19.50 4.73 -0.02
C LEU A 4 18.20 5.40 -0.49
N VAL A 5 18.03 5.59 -1.80
CA VAL A 5 16.81 6.20 -2.36
C VAL A 5 15.62 5.26 -2.16
N ILE A 6 15.81 3.96 -2.40
CA ILE A 6 14.75 2.95 -2.22
C ILE A 6 14.33 2.86 -0.75
N ILE A 7 15.28 2.78 0.19
CA ILE A 7 14.99 2.73 1.64
C ILE A 7 14.27 4.00 2.13
N SER A 8 14.63 5.17 1.61
CA SER A 8 13.98 6.44 1.96
C SER A 8 12.50 6.47 1.54
N VAL A 9 12.19 5.92 0.37
CA VAL A 9 10.82 5.84 -0.17
C VAL A 9 9.97 4.79 0.58
N ILE A 10 10.59 3.75 1.12
CA ILE A 10 9.91 2.65 1.83
C ILE A 10 9.63 2.99 3.31
N LYS A 11 10.44 3.82 3.96
CA LYS A 11 10.30 4.13 5.40
C LYS A 11 8.90 4.60 5.83
N PRO A 12 8.24 5.56 5.14
CA PRO A 12 6.90 6.00 5.51
C PRO A 12 5.87 4.87 5.40
N PHE A 13 5.98 4.04 4.36
CA PHE A 13 5.15 2.86 4.16
C PHE A 13 5.32 1.81 5.25
N TYR A 14 6.56 1.57 5.65
CA TYR A 14 6.87 0.66 6.74
C TYR A 14 6.18 1.09 8.04
N TYR A 15 6.21 2.39 8.38
CA TYR A 15 5.57 2.87 9.61
C TYR A 15 4.04 2.82 9.55
N ILE A 16 3.42 3.18 8.42
CA ILE A 16 1.96 3.10 8.25
C ILE A 16 1.49 1.65 8.28
N SER A 17 2.20 0.76 7.57
CA SER A 17 1.88 -0.66 7.51
C SER A 17 2.07 -1.36 8.85
N ARG A 18 3.11 -0.97 9.59
CA ARG A 18 3.37 -1.47 10.95
C ARG A 18 2.33 -0.96 11.94
N PHE A 19 1.87 0.29 11.81
CA PHE A 19 0.80 0.85 12.64
C PHE A 19 -0.54 0.14 12.40
N MET A 20 -0.87 -0.12 11.14
CA MET A 20 -2.05 -0.90 10.75
C MET A 20 -1.88 -2.41 10.98
N GLY A 21 -0.68 -2.86 11.35
CA GLY A 21 -0.24 -4.25 11.47
C GLY A 21 -0.43 -5.11 10.21
N LEU A 22 -0.45 -4.47 9.05
CA LEU A 22 -0.56 -5.08 7.72
C LEU A 22 0.79 -5.60 7.21
N PHE A 23 1.92 -5.15 7.77
CA PHE A 23 3.25 -5.63 7.39
C PHE A 23 3.80 -6.62 8.38
N THR A 24 4.34 -7.69 7.82
CA THR A 24 5.18 -8.62 8.54
C THR A 24 6.57 -8.00 8.77
N PHE A 25 7.36 -7.62 7.77
CA PHE A 25 8.82 -7.44 7.93
C PHE A 25 9.27 -6.27 8.81
N SER A 26 10.42 -6.44 9.49
CA SER A 26 11.03 -5.46 10.39
C SER A 26 12.33 -4.91 9.79
N ILE A 27 12.46 -3.59 9.68
CA ILE A 27 13.75 -2.98 9.31
C ILE A 27 14.61 -2.90 10.57
N THR A 28 15.71 -3.66 10.62
CA THR A 28 16.71 -3.54 11.68
C THR A 28 18.03 -3.04 11.15
N LYS A 29 18.62 -2.10 11.89
CA LYS A 29 19.91 -1.54 11.54
C LYS A 29 21.00 -2.52 11.96
N SER A 30 21.80 -3.02 11.02
CA SER A 30 22.94 -3.86 11.37
C SER A 30 24.00 -3.03 12.08
N ARG A 31 24.42 -3.49 13.26
CA ARG A 31 25.38 -2.79 14.14
C ARG A 31 26.79 -2.72 13.54
N SER A 32 27.12 -3.61 12.61
CA SER A 32 28.44 -3.70 11.97
C SER A 32 28.64 -2.66 10.86
N ASP A 33 27.63 -2.48 9.99
CA ASP A 33 27.86 -1.81 8.70
C ASP A 33 27.04 -0.52 8.52
N ASN A 34 26.22 -0.14 9.51
CA ASN A 34 25.29 0.99 9.41
C ASN A 34 24.30 0.86 8.22
N VAL A 35 24.18 -0.35 7.68
CA VAL A 35 23.25 -0.71 6.60
C VAL A 35 21.94 -1.17 7.23
N ASP A 36 20.83 -0.57 6.79
CA ASP A 36 19.48 -1.04 7.11
C ASP A 36 19.30 -2.43 6.47
N ILE A 37 19.19 -3.47 7.29
CA ILE A 37 18.89 -4.84 6.84
C ILE A 37 17.40 -5.09 7.11
N ILE A 38 16.70 -5.56 6.09
CA ILE A 38 15.33 -6.02 6.25
C ILE A 38 15.42 -7.40 6.89
N ASP A 39 14.93 -7.48 8.12
CA ASP A 39 14.86 -8.72 8.87
C ASP A 39 13.44 -9.27 8.73
N ASP A 40 13.34 -10.30 7.89
CA ASP A 40 12.11 -11.02 7.62
C ASP A 40 11.79 -12.07 8.71
N SER A 41 12.54 -12.10 9.83
CA SER A 41 12.31 -13.08 10.88
C SER A 41 10.88 -13.00 11.42
N LEU A 42 10.19 -14.13 11.28
CA LEU A 42 8.79 -14.30 11.66
C LEU A 42 8.54 -13.85 13.10
N SER A 43 9.52 -14.06 13.99
CA SER A 43 9.46 -13.73 15.42
C SER A 43 9.30 -12.23 15.72
N LYS A 44 9.84 -11.33 14.89
CA LYS A 44 9.67 -9.88 15.06
C LYS A 44 8.31 -9.39 14.59
N ASN A 45 7.64 -10.20 13.78
CA ASN A 45 6.39 -9.87 13.10
C ASN A 45 5.17 -10.41 13.86
N VAL A 46 5.41 -11.40 14.73
CA VAL A 46 4.43 -11.97 15.67
C VAL A 46 3.70 -10.88 16.46
N VAL A 47 4.38 -9.81 16.89
CA VAL A 47 3.73 -8.73 17.66
C VAL A 47 2.69 -7.97 16.83
N ALA A 48 3.00 -7.64 15.58
CA ALA A 48 2.07 -6.93 14.69
C ALA A 48 0.89 -7.83 14.26
N MET A 49 1.15 -9.12 14.03
CA MET A 49 0.10 -10.12 13.76
C MET A 49 -0.80 -10.33 14.98
N ILE A 50 -0.23 -10.42 16.19
CA ILE A 50 -1.00 -10.50 17.43
C ILE A 50 -1.85 -9.24 17.59
N TRP A 51 -1.28 -8.05 17.35
CA TRP A 51 -2.00 -6.78 17.49
C TRP A 51 -3.20 -6.67 16.54
N THR A 52 -3.03 -7.03 15.26
CA THR A 52 -4.15 -7.04 14.30
C THR A 52 -5.16 -8.13 14.60
N SER A 53 -4.71 -9.29 15.07
CA SER A 53 -5.61 -10.34 15.55
C SER A 53 -6.43 -9.87 16.74
N ILE A 54 -5.82 -9.16 17.70
CA ILE A 54 -6.53 -8.58 18.85
C ILE A 54 -7.56 -7.55 18.38
N ILE A 55 -7.19 -6.60 17.52
CA ILE A 55 -8.14 -5.61 16.99
C ILE A 55 -9.30 -6.31 16.27
N THR A 56 -9.01 -7.33 15.46
CA THR A 56 -10.02 -8.09 14.73
C THR A 56 -10.95 -8.85 15.69
N VAL A 57 -10.40 -9.50 16.71
CA VAL A 57 -11.17 -10.22 17.74
C VAL A 57 -12.01 -9.25 18.58
N VAL A 58 -11.50 -8.06 18.91
CA VAL A 58 -12.25 -7.03 19.64
C VAL A 58 -13.41 -6.51 18.79
N ILE A 59 -13.19 -6.23 17.50
CA ILE A 59 -14.24 -5.79 16.58
C ILE A 59 -15.29 -6.90 16.40
N ALA A 60 -14.86 -8.14 16.16
CA ALA A 60 -15.74 -9.29 16.03
C ALA A 60 -16.52 -9.57 17.33
N GLY A 61 -15.88 -9.46 18.49
CA GLY A 61 -16.50 -9.64 19.79
C GLY A 61 -17.52 -8.54 20.12
N ALA A 62 -17.18 -7.27 19.84
CA ALA A 62 -18.10 -6.15 19.96
C ALA A 62 -19.32 -6.31 19.05
N PHE A 63 -19.13 -6.88 17.87
CA PHE A 63 -20.21 -7.20 16.94
C PHE A 63 -21.08 -8.36 17.42
N VAL A 64 -20.48 -9.49 17.80
CA VAL A 64 -21.24 -10.64 18.33
C VAL A 64 -22.03 -10.21 19.56
N TYR A 65 -21.42 -9.43 20.45
CA TYR A 65 -22.09 -8.86 21.61
C TYR A 65 -23.25 -7.94 21.21
N SER A 66 -23.09 -7.09 20.18
CA SER A 66 -24.17 -6.21 19.72
C SER A 66 -25.35 -6.99 19.12
N VAL A 67 -25.07 -8.08 18.40
CA VAL A 67 -26.07 -9.00 17.85
C VAL A 67 -26.84 -9.70 18.97
N PHE A 68 -26.14 -10.29 19.95
CA PHE A 68 -26.78 -10.98 21.07
C PHE A 68 -27.65 -10.05 21.92
N HIS A 69 -27.18 -8.83 22.17
CA HIS A 69 -27.95 -7.84 22.92
C HIS A 69 -29.18 -7.35 22.12
N ALA A 70 -29.08 -7.25 20.79
CA ALA A 70 -30.21 -6.90 19.93
C ALA A 70 -31.28 -8.02 19.89
N THR A 71 -30.88 -9.29 19.89
CA THR A 71 -31.81 -10.44 19.90
C THR A 71 -32.59 -10.62 21.20
N GLY A 72 -32.18 -9.98 22.30
CA GLY A 72 -32.97 -9.94 23.54
C GLY A 72 -34.26 -9.11 23.41
N SER A 73 -34.35 -8.25 22.39
CA SER A 73 -35.57 -7.61 21.95
C SER A 73 -36.21 -8.46 20.84
N ALA A 74 -37.53 -8.67 20.85
CA ALA A 74 -38.30 -9.66 20.09
C ALA A 74 -38.28 -9.56 18.53
N MET A 75 -37.15 -9.17 17.94
CA MET A 75 -36.88 -9.21 16.51
C MET A 75 -36.48 -10.64 16.12
N SER A 76 -37.04 -11.16 15.02
CA SER A 76 -36.87 -12.56 14.61
C SER A 76 -35.38 -12.93 14.46
N LEU A 77 -34.95 -13.91 15.26
CA LEU A 77 -33.60 -14.50 15.31
C LEU A 77 -32.99 -14.74 13.91
N GLU A 78 -33.82 -15.10 12.93
CA GLU A 78 -33.41 -15.38 11.56
C GLU A 78 -32.77 -14.19 10.83
N ASN A 79 -33.33 -12.99 10.97
CA ASN A 79 -32.82 -11.78 10.31
C ASN A 79 -31.51 -11.32 10.96
N SER A 80 -31.40 -11.49 12.27
CA SER A 80 -30.17 -11.16 13.01
C SER A 80 -29.02 -12.10 12.63
N ALA A 81 -29.30 -13.39 12.51
CA ALA A 81 -28.32 -14.40 12.08
C ALA A 81 -27.83 -14.16 10.63
N LYS A 82 -28.74 -13.83 9.70
CA LYS A 82 -28.37 -13.49 8.30
C LYS A 82 -27.44 -12.29 8.24
N ASN A 83 -27.78 -11.19 8.92
CA ASN A 83 -26.96 -9.98 8.94
C ASN A 83 -25.60 -10.22 9.63
N ALA A 84 -25.57 -11.09 10.65
CA ALA A 84 -24.33 -11.48 11.31
C ALA A 84 -23.39 -12.27 10.40
N VAL A 85 -23.92 -13.27 9.69
CA VAL A 85 -23.15 -14.08 8.74
C VAL A 85 -22.65 -13.21 7.59
N GLU A 86 -23.48 -12.33 7.05
CA GLU A 86 -23.10 -11.43 5.96
C GLU A 86 -22.00 -10.45 6.39
N ALA A 87 -22.11 -9.85 7.59
CA ALA A 87 -21.06 -8.99 8.13
C ALA A 87 -19.74 -9.72 8.39
N ILE A 88 -19.80 -10.95 8.92
CA ILE A 88 -18.61 -11.80 9.15
C ILE A 88 -17.93 -12.17 7.84
N LEU A 89 -18.71 -12.59 6.82
CA LEU A 89 -18.18 -12.92 5.51
C LEU A 89 -17.54 -11.69 4.84
N THR A 90 -18.20 -10.53 4.95
CA THR A 90 -17.67 -9.27 4.40
C THR A 90 -16.37 -8.86 5.10
N LEU A 91 -16.30 -8.99 6.43
CA LEU A 91 -15.10 -8.73 7.24
C LEU A 91 -13.94 -9.66 6.85
N GLN A 92 -14.21 -10.97 6.77
CA GLN A 92 -13.19 -11.97 6.41
C GLN A 92 -12.66 -11.76 5.00
N PHE A 93 -13.54 -11.52 4.03
CA PHE A 93 -13.14 -11.36 2.63
C PHE A 93 -12.35 -10.07 2.42
N SER A 94 -12.70 -8.99 3.12
CA SER A 94 -11.98 -7.71 3.11
C SER A 94 -10.58 -7.81 3.70
N TYR A 95 -10.47 -8.54 4.82
CA TYR A 95 -9.19 -8.77 5.48
C TYR A 95 -8.29 -9.67 4.62
N LEU A 96 -8.84 -10.76 4.08
CA LEU A 96 -8.12 -11.66 3.17
C LEU A 96 -7.64 -10.94 1.91
N THR A 97 -8.49 -10.15 1.24
CA THR A 97 -8.11 -9.44 0.01
C THR A 97 -7.08 -8.34 0.28
N SER A 98 -7.21 -7.58 1.37
CA SER A 98 -6.20 -6.57 1.74
C SER A 98 -4.87 -7.22 2.15
N ALA A 99 -4.91 -8.28 2.95
CA ALA A 99 -3.70 -9.02 3.38
C ALA A 99 -3.00 -9.73 2.22
N GLU A 100 -3.73 -10.35 1.30
CA GLU A 100 -3.16 -11.01 0.12
C GLU A 100 -2.58 -10.01 -0.88
N PHE A 101 -3.28 -8.88 -1.10
CA PHE A 101 -2.77 -7.80 -1.94
C PHE A 101 -1.45 -7.26 -1.37
N PHE A 102 -1.41 -7.00 -0.07
CA PHE A 102 -0.21 -6.51 0.60
C PHE A 102 0.92 -7.54 0.59
N ALA A 103 0.64 -8.79 0.94
CA ALA A 103 1.62 -9.88 0.93
C ALA A 103 2.18 -10.15 -0.47
N SER A 104 1.37 -9.96 -1.52
CA SER A 104 1.82 -10.09 -2.92
C SER A 104 2.76 -8.95 -3.30
N PHE A 105 2.44 -7.72 -2.90
CA PHE A 105 3.31 -6.56 -3.10
C PHE A 105 4.64 -6.71 -2.34
N SER A 106 4.59 -7.16 -1.10
CA SER A 106 5.76 -7.44 -0.27
C SER A 106 6.67 -8.52 -0.87
N ARG A 107 6.09 -9.63 -1.34
CA ARG A 107 6.86 -10.72 -1.98
C ARG A 107 7.58 -10.23 -3.24
N MET A 108 6.92 -9.37 -4.02
CA MET A 108 7.51 -8.74 -5.19
C MET A 108 8.70 -7.85 -4.80
N GLU A 109 8.57 -7.08 -3.73
CA GLU A 109 9.61 -6.19 -3.22
C GLU A 109 10.83 -6.97 -2.70
N VAL A 110 10.61 -8.02 -1.90
CA VAL A 110 11.67 -8.91 -1.39
C VAL A 110 12.39 -9.62 -2.53
N SER A 111 11.67 -10.03 -3.58
CA SER A 111 12.29 -10.66 -4.76
C SER A 111 13.26 -9.70 -5.46
N ILE A 112 12.88 -8.43 -5.61
CA ILE A 112 13.73 -7.37 -6.18
C ILE A 112 14.97 -7.10 -5.30
N MET A 113 14.87 -7.26 -3.98
CA MET A 113 15.99 -7.06 -3.07
C MET A 113 16.93 -8.27 -2.97
N ASN A 114 16.40 -9.50 -3.00
CA ASN A 114 17.20 -10.72 -2.95
C ASN A 114 18.06 -10.92 -4.21
N GLU A 115 17.54 -10.55 -5.38
CA GLU A 115 18.30 -10.61 -6.63
C GLU A 115 19.55 -9.69 -6.59
N LYS A 116 19.47 -8.56 -5.88
CA LYS A 116 20.60 -7.63 -5.69
C LYS A 116 21.65 -8.14 -4.70
N SER A 117 21.24 -8.89 -3.69
CA SER A 117 22.16 -9.52 -2.74
C SER A 117 22.96 -10.64 -3.40
N TYR A 118 22.37 -11.35 -4.36
CA TYR A 118 23.05 -12.38 -5.14
C TYR A 118 24.13 -11.78 -6.06
N SER A 119 23.83 -10.66 -6.72
CA SER A 119 24.81 -9.96 -7.59
C SER A 119 25.97 -9.33 -6.82
N SER A 120 25.85 -9.13 -5.50
CA SER A 120 26.91 -8.54 -4.67
C SER A 120 27.91 -9.57 -4.12
N LYS A 121 27.52 -10.85 -4.01
CA LYS A 121 28.39 -11.91 -3.45
C LYS A 121 29.29 -12.58 -4.50
N THR A 122 29.00 -12.44 -5.78
CA THR A 122 29.76 -13.09 -6.86
C THR A 122 31.08 -12.39 -7.24
N ASN A 123 31.45 -11.27 -6.60
CA ASN A 123 32.67 -10.51 -6.94
C ASN A 123 33.81 -10.52 -5.89
N ASN A 124 33.74 -11.34 -4.83
CA ASN A 124 34.81 -11.37 -3.80
C ASN A 124 36.01 -12.27 -4.14
N LYS A 125 36.39 -12.36 -5.43
CA LYS A 125 37.71 -12.85 -5.85
C LYS A 125 38.37 -11.85 -6.78
N THR A 126 38.68 -10.67 -6.26
CA THR A 126 39.70 -9.78 -6.84
C THR A 126 40.57 -9.21 -5.73
N PRO A 127 41.88 -9.01 -5.98
CA PRO A 127 42.92 -8.87 -4.96
C PRO A 127 42.81 -7.57 -4.15
N GLU A 128 43.18 -7.67 -2.87
CA GLU A 128 43.29 -6.55 -1.94
C GLU A 128 44.14 -5.41 -2.52
N CYS A 129 43.51 -4.27 -2.76
CA CYS A 129 44.23 -3.03 -3.00
C CYS A 129 44.56 -2.40 -1.63
N ARG A 130 45.82 -2.49 -1.21
CA ARG A 130 46.35 -1.77 -0.05
C ARG A 130 46.27 -0.27 -0.31
N ILE A 131 45.45 0.44 0.46
CA ILE A 131 45.43 1.90 0.50
C ILE A 131 46.47 2.34 1.53
N THR A 132 47.53 3.00 1.08
CA THR A 132 48.42 3.78 1.94
C THR A 132 47.80 5.16 2.21
N PRO A 133 47.85 5.68 3.44
CA PRO A 133 47.42 7.04 3.72
C PRO A 133 48.54 8.02 3.31
N LEU A 134 48.26 8.99 2.44
CA LEU A 134 49.14 10.14 2.25
C LEU A 134 48.41 11.38 1.70
N ASP A 135 48.59 12.47 2.47
CA ASP A 135 48.50 13.91 2.19
C ASP A 135 47.23 14.59 1.63
N ASP A 136 46.85 15.64 2.36
CA ASP A 136 45.59 16.40 2.35
C ASP A 136 45.35 17.35 1.16
N ASN A 137 46.03 17.21 0.02
CA ASN A 137 45.86 18.18 -1.09
C ASN A 137 45.91 17.56 -2.50
N VAL A 138 45.08 16.53 -2.76
CA VAL A 138 44.94 15.98 -4.11
C VAL A 138 43.48 15.94 -4.56
N ILE A 139 43.22 16.71 -5.62
CA ILE A 139 42.02 16.63 -6.47
C ILE A 139 41.85 15.18 -6.89
N TYR A 140 40.72 14.57 -6.54
CA TYR A 140 40.38 13.21 -6.97
C TYR A 140 40.25 13.14 -8.49
N VAL A 141 41.34 12.80 -9.18
CA VAL A 141 41.28 12.24 -10.53
C VAL A 141 40.68 10.85 -10.38
N PHE A 142 39.40 10.72 -10.75
CA PHE A 142 38.70 9.45 -10.86
C PHE A 142 39.30 8.64 -12.02
N ASP A 143 40.43 7.98 -11.75
CA ASP A 143 41.14 7.19 -12.76
C ASP A 143 40.62 5.74 -12.82
N ASN A 144 40.37 5.27 -14.04
CA ASN A 144 40.16 3.92 -14.56
C ASN A 144 39.17 2.90 -13.94
N SER A 145 38.49 3.14 -12.81
CA SER A 145 37.32 2.31 -12.39
C SER A 145 36.03 2.56 -13.19
N VAL A 146 36.08 3.52 -14.12
CA VAL A 146 34.94 4.05 -14.89
C VAL A 146 34.40 3.03 -15.90
N ASN A 147 35.25 2.17 -16.47
CA ASN A 147 34.80 1.20 -17.48
C ASN A 147 34.08 -0.03 -16.88
N PHE A 148 34.46 -0.48 -15.68
CA PHE A 148 33.75 -1.55 -14.98
C PHE A 148 32.41 -1.08 -14.41
N LYS A 149 32.37 0.13 -13.83
CA LYS A 149 31.11 0.79 -13.44
C LYS A 149 30.19 1.06 -14.65
N ARG A 150 30.75 1.29 -15.85
CA ARG A 150 29.99 1.51 -17.10
C ARG A 150 29.20 0.29 -17.55
N GLN A 151 29.80 -0.90 -17.61
CA GLN A 151 29.08 -2.11 -18.00
C GLN A 151 27.99 -2.49 -16.98
N GLN A 152 28.26 -2.27 -15.68
CA GLN A 152 27.25 -2.49 -14.64
C GLN A 152 26.01 -1.60 -14.81
N ASN A 153 26.18 -0.33 -15.19
CA ASN A 153 25.06 0.59 -15.36
C ASN A 153 24.11 0.18 -16.50
N HIS A 154 24.63 -0.38 -17.58
CA HIS A 154 23.80 -0.85 -18.70
C HIS A 154 22.94 -2.07 -18.30
N MET A 155 23.56 -3.06 -17.65
CA MET A 155 22.83 -4.21 -17.11
C MET A 155 21.78 -3.81 -16.07
N LEU A 156 22.09 -2.79 -15.24
CA LEU A 156 21.19 -2.28 -14.22
C LEU A 156 19.91 -1.65 -14.81
N ILE A 157 20.01 -0.81 -15.85
CA ILE A 157 18.82 -0.22 -16.49
C ILE A 157 17.98 -1.30 -17.16
N HIS A 158 18.62 -2.22 -17.88
CA HIS A 158 17.89 -3.32 -18.53
C HIS A 158 17.14 -4.17 -17.49
N HIS A 159 17.80 -4.48 -16.37
CA HIS A 159 17.17 -5.18 -15.25
C HIS A 159 15.99 -4.38 -14.66
N PHE A 160 16.14 -3.07 -14.43
CA PHE A 160 15.02 -2.25 -13.95
C PHE A 160 13.83 -2.20 -14.92
N ARG A 161 14.09 -2.16 -16.22
CA ARG A 161 13.04 -2.24 -17.25
C ARG A 161 12.31 -3.58 -17.21
N GLY A 162 13.04 -4.68 -16.99
CA GLY A 162 12.48 -6.02 -16.82
C GLY A 162 11.60 -6.11 -15.57
N VAL A 163 12.12 -5.65 -14.42
CA VAL A 163 11.36 -5.58 -13.16
C VAL A 163 10.11 -4.74 -13.33
N TYR A 164 10.22 -3.55 -13.91
CA TYR A 164 9.05 -2.69 -14.17
C TYR A 164 8.02 -3.36 -15.09
N GLY A 165 8.47 -4.06 -16.14
CA GLY A 165 7.60 -4.84 -17.01
C GLY A 165 6.83 -5.93 -16.25
N ASN A 166 7.50 -6.63 -15.34
CA ASN A 166 6.87 -7.65 -14.49
C ASN A 166 5.83 -7.02 -13.54
N ILE A 167 6.16 -5.90 -12.90
CA ILE A 167 5.22 -5.16 -12.02
C ILE A 167 4.00 -4.72 -12.82
N TYR A 168 4.21 -4.14 -14.01
CA TYR A 168 3.12 -3.69 -14.87
C TYR A 168 2.19 -4.84 -15.27
N ASN A 169 2.75 -5.99 -15.66
CA ASN A 169 1.96 -7.19 -15.99
C ASN A 169 1.18 -7.71 -14.76
N ALA A 170 1.78 -7.67 -13.57
CA ALA A 170 1.11 -8.06 -12.33
C ALA A 170 -0.06 -7.11 -12.00
N VAL A 171 0.13 -5.80 -12.11
CA VAL A 171 -0.95 -4.83 -11.88
C VAL A 171 -2.07 -4.98 -12.92
N LYS A 172 -1.73 -5.24 -14.19
CA LYS A 172 -2.71 -5.53 -15.23
C LYS A 172 -3.52 -6.79 -14.91
N PHE A 173 -2.86 -7.84 -14.42
CA PHE A 173 -3.51 -9.06 -13.97
C PHE A 173 -4.44 -8.81 -12.77
N ILE A 174 -3.97 -8.05 -11.77
CA ILE A 174 -4.77 -7.67 -10.59
C ILE A 174 -6.00 -6.88 -11.02
N ASN A 175 -5.86 -5.88 -11.89
CA ASN A 175 -6.99 -5.10 -12.39
C ASN A 175 -8.00 -5.98 -13.15
N SER A 176 -7.53 -6.96 -13.92
CA SER A 176 -8.41 -7.88 -14.65
C SER A 176 -9.15 -8.85 -13.73
N MET A 177 -8.50 -9.36 -12.68
CA MET A 177 -9.08 -10.35 -11.76
C MET A 177 -9.92 -9.69 -10.66
N TYR A 178 -9.37 -8.68 -10.00
CA TYR A 178 -9.97 -8.03 -8.84
C TYR A 178 -10.69 -6.73 -9.18
N GLY A 179 -10.60 -6.22 -10.42
CA GLY A 179 -11.29 -4.98 -10.82
C GLY A 179 -12.80 -4.98 -10.51
N PRO A 180 -13.58 -6.00 -10.92
CA PRO A 180 -15.00 -6.10 -10.58
C PRO A 180 -15.25 -6.17 -9.07
N TYR A 181 -14.40 -6.91 -8.36
CA TYR A 181 -14.49 -7.06 -6.91
C TYR A 181 -14.25 -5.73 -6.19
N ILE A 182 -13.16 -5.02 -6.53
CA ILE A 182 -12.83 -3.70 -6.01
C ILE A 182 -13.97 -2.71 -6.28
N LEU A 183 -14.59 -2.78 -7.45
CA LEU A 183 -15.73 -1.93 -7.81
C LEU A 183 -16.93 -2.23 -6.90
N ALA A 184 -17.36 -3.49 -6.82
CA ALA A 184 -18.47 -3.91 -5.97
C ALA A 184 -18.22 -3.56 -4.50
N GLU A 185 -17.00 -3.78 -4.03
CA GLU A 185 -16.56 -3.47 -2.67
C GLU A 185 -16.58 -1.96 -2.39
N THR A 186 -16.10 -1.14 -3.33
CA THR A 186 -16.13 0.33 -3.21
C THR A 186 -17.56 0.84 -3.15
N LEU A 187 -18.46 0.30 -3.99
CA LEU A 187 -19.89 0.65 -3.97
C LEU A 187 -20.56 0.19 -2.68
N ASN A 188 -20.26 -1.02 -2.22
CA ASN A 188 -20.79 -1.52 -0.95
C ASN A 188 -20.36 -0.63 0.22
N ASN A 189 -19.06 -0.34 0.35
CA ASN A 189 -18.55 0.58 1.38
C ASN A 189 -19.23 1.96 1.28
N PHE A 190 -19.55 2.44 0.07
CA PHE A 190 -20.28 3.70 -0.13
C PHE A 190 -21.68 3.65 0.48
N PHE A 191 -22.50 2.71 0.04
CA PHE A 191 -23.88 2.61 0.50
C PHE A 191 -23.95 2.34 2.01
N THR A 192 -23.11 1.44 2.53
CA THR A 192 -23.08 1.15 3.97
C THR A 192 -22.60 2.36 4.78
N SER A 193 -21.67 3.17 4.26
CA SER A 193 -21.25 4.39 4.95
C SER A 193 -22.38 5.42 5.03
N ILE A 194 -23.17 5.59 3.96
CA ILE A 194 -24.34 6.48 3.95
C ILE A 194 -25.40 5.96 4.92
N GLU A 195 -25.69 4.66 4.89
CA GLU A 195 -26.66 4.03 5.78
C GLU A 195 -26.26 4.21 7.26
N ALA A 196 -24.99 3.94 7.59
CA ALA A 196 -24.48 4.12 8.94
C ALA A 196 -24.58 5.57 9.41
N CYS A 197 -24.26 6.54 8.55
CA CYS A 197 -24.42 7.96 8.87
C CYS A 197 -25.88 8.39 9.03
N ALA A 198 -26.78 7.91 8.15
CA ALA A 198 -28.21 8.19 8.24
C ALA A 198 -28.82 7.60 9.52
N PHE A 199 -28.38 6.39 9.91
CA PHE A 199 -28.78 5.76 11.16
C PHE A 199 -28.29 6.56 12.37
N VAL A 200 -27.02 6.95 12.40
CA VAL A 200 -26.46 7.84 13.45
C VAL A 200 -27.29 9.11 13.58
N TYR A 201 -27.60 9.77 12.45
CA TYR A 201 -28.42 10.98 12.45
C TYR A 201 -29.84 10.74 12.98
N GLN A 202 -30.53 9.69 12.52
CA GLN A 202 -31.86 9.34 13.01
C GLN A 202 -31.86 9.06 14.51
N ARG A 203 -30.80 8.43 15.04
CA ARG A 203 -30.69 8.13 16.47
C ARG A 203 -30.41 9.39 17.29
N MET A 204 -29.64 10.35 16.79
CA MET A 204 -29.45 11.64 17.47
C MET A 204 -30.76 12.41 17.68
N SER A 205 -31.77 12.18 16.82
CA SER A 205 -33.09 12.79 16.96
C SER A 205 -34.00 12.11 18.00
N GLN A 206 -33.63 10.94 18.56
CA GLN A 206 -34.45 10.22 19.53
C GLN A 206 -33.73 10.07 20.89
N PRO A 207 -34.05 10.91 21.90
CA PRO A 207 -33.26 11.00 23.15
C PRO A 207 -33.37 9.80 24.10
N HIS A 208 -34.17 8.76 23.80
CA HIS A 208 -34.43 7.63 24.69
C HIS A 208 -33.80 6.29 24.25
N ARG A 209 -32.90 6.28 23.26
CA ARG A 209 -32.24 5.05 22.79
C ARG A 209 -30.93 4.78 23.54
N THR A 210 -30.54 3.50 23.59
CA THR A 210 -29.31 3.04 24.27
C THR A 210 -28.04 3.55 23.59
N MET A 211 -27.16 4.23 24.34
CA MET A 211 -25.82 4.70 23.90
C MET A 211 -25.03 3.66 23.09
N PHE A 212 -25.21 2.38 23.42
CA PHE A 212 -24.53 1.27 22.78
C PHE A 212 -24.81 1.17 21.27
N GLU A 213 -26.07 1.33 20.83
CA GLU A 213 -26.43 1.27 19.40
C GLU A 213 -25.76 2.41 18.61
N PHE A 214 -25.65 3.60 19.22
CA PHE A 214 -24.97 4.75 18.62
C PHE A 214 -23.48 4.48 18.44
N ILE A 215 -22.81 3.99 19.49
CA ILE A 215 -21.38 3.65 19.45
C ILE A 215 -21.12 2.56 18.40
N SER A 216 -21.97 1.54 18.34
CA SER A 216 -21.86 0.46 17.34
C SER A 216 -21.98 1.01 15.92
N SER A 217 -22.98 1.85 15.64
CA SER A 217 -23.15 2.44 14.31
C SER A 217 -22.00 3.36 13.91
N LEU A 218 -21.47 4.14 14.85
CA LEU A 218 -20.29 4.98 14.61
C LEU A 218 -19.06 4.12 14.33
N GLY A 219 -18.88 3.02 15.07
CA GLY A 219 -17.82 2.05 14.83
C GLY A 219 -17.87 1.45 13.43
N TRP A 220 -19.07 1.09 12.95
CA TRP A 220 -19.28 0.62 11.58
C TRP A 220 -18.92 1.66 10.53
N ALA A 221 -19.39 2.90 10.68
CA ALA A 221 -19.06 3.97 9.76
C ALA A 221 -17.54 4.19 9.66
N ILE A 222 -16.85 4.26 10.80
CA ILE A 222 -15.39 4.41 10.87
C ILE A 222 -14.70 3.21 10.20
N PHE A 223 -15.18 1.99 10.46
CA PHE A 223 -14.62 0.77 9.87
C PHE A 223 -14.67 0.80 8.33
N PHE A 224 -15.84 1.05 7.73
CA PHE A 224 -15.99 1.09 6.27
C PHE A 224 -15.18 2.24 5.63
N LEU A 225 -15.16 3.42 6.26
CA LEU A 225 -14.33 4.52 5.80
C LEU A 225 -12.84 4.17 5.85
N SER A 226 -12.37 3.58 6.96
CA SER A 226 -10.96 3.18 7.12
C SER A 226 -10.51 2.16 6.07
N LYS A 227 -11.40 1.24 5.71
CA LYS A 227 -11.19 0.26 4.65
C LYS A 227 -11.08 0.93 3.28
N GLN A 228 -12.00 1.84 2.96
CA GLN A 228 -11.96 2.57 1.69
C GLN A 228 -10.71 3.45 1.56
N VAL A 229 -10.31 4.11 2.65
CA VAL A 229 -9.06 4.89 2.73
C VAL A 229 -7.87 3.97 2.49
N SER A 230 -7.79 2.83 3.16
CA SER A 230 -6.68 1.87 3.01
C SER A 230 -6.51 1.41 1.56
N ILE A 231 -7.58 0.94 0.93
CA ILE A 231 -7.56 0.47 -0.48
C ILE A 231 -7.10 1.59 -1.40
N THR A 232 -7.72 2.77 -1.28
CA THR A 232 -7.47 3.90 -2.19
C THR A 232 -6.06 4.47 -2.00
N LEU A 233 -5.61 4.62 -0.75
CA LEU A 233 -4.31 5.20 -0.42
C LEU A 233 -3.17 4.29 -0.86
N SER A 234 -3.26 2.97 -0.63
CA SER A 234 -2.25 2.03 -1.10
C SER A 234 -2.09 2.08 -2.62
N CYS A 235 -3.19 2.07 -3.36
CA CYS A 235 -3.18 2.16 -4.83
C CYS A 235 -2.62 3.51 -5.33
N HIS A 236 -3.03 4.60 -4.68
CA HIS A 236 -2.55 5.94 -5.01
C HIS A 236 -1.04 6.05 -4.80
N MET A 237 -0.53 5.53 -3.70
CA MET A 237 0.89 5.63 -3.38
C MET A 237 1.77 4.87 -4.38
N VAL A 238 1.37 3.68 -4.85
CA VAL A 238 2.10 2.96 -5.92
C VAL A 238 2.12 3.78 -7.22
N SER A 239 0.99 4.41 -7.55
CA SER A 239 0.88 5.28 -8.72
C SER A 239 1.80 6.52 -8.58
N THR A 240 1.84 7.12 -7.40
CA THR A 240 2.72 8.27 -7.09
C THR A 240 4.19 7.89 -7.11
N GLN A 241 4.58 6.75 -6.56
CA GLN A 241 5.96 6.25 -6.64
C GLN A 241 6.40 6.02 -8.08
N THR A 242 5.51 5.51 -8.94
CA THR A 242 5.81 5.34 -10.38
C THR A 242 6.05 6.68 -11.08
N LYS A 243 5.30 7.74 -10.72
CA LYS A 243 5.54 9.11 -11.20
C LYS A 243 6.89 9.64 -10.72
N THR A 244 7.18 9.48 -9.43
CA THR A 244 8.49 9.87 -8.87
C THR A 244 9.65 9.14 -9.56
N LEU A 245 9.51 7.86 -9.91
CA LEU A 245 10.51 7.13 -10.69
C LEU A 245 10.73 7.74 -12.08
N MET A 246 9.65 8.12 -12.76
CA MET A 246 9.71 8.80 -14.05
C MET A 246 10.46 10.14 -13.95
N ASP A 247 10.20 10.92 -12.90
CA ASP A 247 10.88 12.20 -12.65
C ASP A 247 12.39 12.01 -12.43
N HIS A 248 12.79 10.98 -11.66
CA HIS A 248 14.19 10.63 -11.49
C HIS A 248 14.86 10.27 -12.82
N ILE A 249 14.20 9.49 -13.67
CA ILE A 249 14.72 9.11 -14.99
C ILE A 249 14.84 10.32 -15.91
N GLN A 250 13.90 11.26 -15.83
CA GLN A 250 13.98 12.52 -16.55
C GLN A 250 15.15 13.38 -16.07
N ASN A 251 15.37 13.49 -14.76
CA ASN A 251 16.52 14.19 -14.21
C ASN A 251 17.84 13.53 -14.62
N LEU A 252 17.90 12.20 -14.64
CA LEU A 252 19.05 11.45 -15.14
C LEU A 252 19.31 11.71 -16.64
N LEU A 253 18.29 11.96 -17.46
CA LEU A 253 18.46 12.31 -18.87
C LEU A 253 19.06 13.71 -19.09
N LEU A 254 19.01 14.59 -18.09
CA LEU A 254 19.51 15.98 -18.18
C LEU A 254 20.99 16.10 -17.78
N ILE A 255 21.58 15.08 -17.16
CA ILE A 255 22.99 15.11 -16.77
C ILE A 255 23.84 15.00 -18.03
N HIS A 256 24.84 15.87 -18.23
CA HIS A 256 25.82 15.77 -19.31
C HIS A 256 27.25 15.67 -18.73
N PRO A 257 28.19 14.93 -19.35
CA PRO A 257 28.05 14.12 -20.58
C PRO A 257 27.61 12.67 -20.31
N ILE A 258 26.57 12.21 -21.02
CA ILE A 258 26.10 10.81 -21.01
C ILE A 258 26.45 10.14 -22.34
N LYS A 259 26.87 8.87 -22.30
CA LYS A 259 27.07 8.04 -23.49
C LYS A 259 25.77 7.77 -24.23
N ASP A 260 25.82 7.78 -25.56
CA ASP A 260 24.66 7.57 -26.43
C ASP A 260 23.91 6.27 -26.14
N GLU A 261 24.60 5.15 -25.87
CA GLU A 261 23.96 3.87 -25.52
C GLU A 261 23.14 3.93 -24.22
N PHE A 262 23.71 4.54 -23.17
CA PHE A 262 23.02 4.70 -21.89
C PHE A 262 21.82 5.64 -22.04
N LEU A 263 22.01 6.73 -22.78
CA LEU A 263 20.96 7.67 -23.12
C LEU A 263 19.84 7.01 -23.93
N GLN A 264 20.17 6.09 -24.84
CA GLN A 264 19.19 5.28 -25.57
C GLN A 264 18.40 4.37 -24.63
N GLN A 265 19.05 3.63 -23.72
CA GLN A 265 18.36 2.78 -22.75
C GLN A 265 17.46 3.58 -21.81
N LEU A 266 17.91 4.74 -21.37
CA LEU A 266 17.17 5.63 -20.48
C LEU A 266 15.95 6.24 -21.20
N ARG A 267 16.08 6.58 -22.49
CA ARG A 267 14.94 6.98 -23.36
C ARG A 267 13.93 5.85 -23.55
N LEU A 268 14.39 4.61 -23.79
CA LEU A 268 13.51 3.45 -23.89
C LEU A 268 12.77 3.20 -22.57
N PHE A 269 13.46 3.34 -21.42
CA PHE A 269 12.83 3.19 -20.12
C PHE A 269 11.80 4.30 -19.85
N LYS A 270 12.13 5.56 -20.14
CA LYS A 270 11.18 6.68 -20.08
C LYS A 270 9.95 6.42 -20.95
N SER A 271 10.15 5.91 -22.17
CA SER A 271 9.04 5.56 -23.07
C SER A 271 8.16 4.46 -22.49
N GLN A 272 8.76 3.43 -21.90
CA GLN A 272 8.06 2.35 -21.22
C GLN A 272 7.22 2.87 -20.04
N LEU A 273 7.79 3.71 -19.17
CA LEU A 273 7.09 4.32 -18.04
C LEU A 273 5.93 5.21 -18.46
N SER A 274 6.10 5.98 -19.54
CA SER A 274 5.07 6.87 -20.05
C SER A 274 3.91 6.13 -20.71
N LYS A 275 4.20 5.04 -21.45
CA LYS A 275 3.20 4.23 -22.15
C LYS A 275 2.49 3.22 -21.23
N ASN A 276 3.22 2.62 -20.30
CA ASN A 276 2.72 1.53 -19.46
C ASN A 276 2.46 2.03 -18.04
N LYS A 277 1.61 3.03 -17.89
CA LYS A 277 1.31 3.62 -16.57
C LYS A 277 0.76 2.55 -15.62
N ILE A 278 1.38 2.44 -14.45
CA ILE A 278 0.89 1.59 -13.36
C ILE A 278 -0.22 2.35 -12.65
N GLU A 279 -1.46 1.97 -12.93
CA GLU A 279 -2.66 2.53 -12.33
C GLU A 279 -3.59 1.38 -11.94
N PHE A 280 -4.13 1.43 -10.72
CA PHE A 280 -5.14 0.46 -10.29
C PHE A 280 -6.51 0.97 -10.67
N THR A 281 -7.27 0.14 -11.38
CA THR A 281 -8.61 0.50 -11.86
C THR A 281 -9.67 -0.44 -11.33
N ALA A 282 -10.79 0.13 -10.92
CA ALA A 282 -11.98 -0.63 -10.58
C ALA A 282 -12.71 -1.00 -11.87
N PHE A 283 -12.37 -2.15 -12.45
CA PHE A 283 -12.94 -2.68 -13.70
C PHE A 283 -12.87 -1.68 -14.88
N GLY A 284 -11.82 -0.85 -14.93
CA GLY A 284 -11.68 0.20 -15.95
C GLY A 284 -12.63 1.40 -15.84
N VAL A 285 -13.55 1.41 -14.86
CA VAL A 285 -14.51 2.51 -14.67
C VAL A 285 -13.84 3.75 -14.10
N PHE A 286 -13.03 3.58 -13.05
CA PHE A 286 -12.25 4.68 -12.46
C PHE A 286 -10.91 4.19 -11.91
N THR A 287 -9.94 5.11 -11.90
CA THR A 287 -8.63 4.91 -11.27
C THR A 287 -8.72 5.13 -9.77
N LEU A 288 -8.27 4.17 -8.96
CA LEU A 288 -8.19 4.30 -7.51
C LEU A 288 -7.16 5.38 -7.14
N SER A 289 -7.65 6.57 -6.84
CA SER A 289 -6.85 7.74 -6.49
C SER A 289 -7.47 8.49 -5.32
N ILE A 290 -6.68 9.32 -4.64
CA ILE A 290 -7.18 10.19 -3.57
C ILE A 290 -8.38 11.04 -4.04
N SER A 291 -8.43 11.41 -5.33
CA SER A 291 -9.59 12.14 -5.88
C SER A 291 -10.89 11.36 -5.73
N VAL A 292 -10.89 10.05 -5.97
CA VAL A 292 -12.09 9.20 -5.82
C VAL A 292 -12.52 9.13 -4.36
N LEU A 293 -11.57 9.02 -3.43
CA LEU A 293 -11.85 9.05 -2.00
C LEU A 293 -12.48 10.40 -1.58
N LEU A 294 -11.96 11.51 -2.09
CA LEU A 294 -12.52 12.84 -1.80
C LEU A 294 -13.93 12.99 -2.39
N THR A 295 -14.16 12.54 -3.62
CA THR A 295 -15.50 12.54 -4.24
C THR A 295 -16.47 11.68 -3.43
N PHE A 296 -16.03 10.52 -2.93
CA PHE A 296 -16.81 9.64 -2.08
C PHE A 296 -17.22 10.35 -0.78
N VAL A 297 -16.27 10.95 -0.06
CA VAL A 297 -16.54 11.65 1.22
C VAL A 297 -17.46 12.85 0.99
N ALA A 298 -17.21 13.64 -0.06
CA ALA A 298 -18.05 14.77 -0.42
C ALA A 298 -19.48 14.33 -0.78
N SER A 299 -19.63 13.24 -1.53
CA SER A 299 -20.93 12.69 -1.88
C SER A 299 -21.69 12.16 -0.67
N ALA A 300 -21.02 11.43 0.23
CA ALA A 300 -21.64 10.95 1.47
C ALA A 300 -22.12 12.13 2.33
N PHE A 301 -21.30 13.17 2.48
CA PHE A 301 -21.66 14.39 3.20
C PHE A 301 -22.86 15.11 2.57
N ALA A 302 -22.87 15.26 1.24
CA ALA A 302 -23.99 15.87 0.52
C ALA A 302 -25.30 15.10 0.72
N GLN A 303 -25.26 13.77 0.68
CA GLN A 303 -26.43 12.92 0.93
C GLN A 303 -26.94 13.05 2.37
N ILE A 304 -26.04 13.12 3.36
CA ILE A 304 -26.42 13.35 4.77
C ILE A 304 -27.13 14.70 4.91
N LEU A 305 -26.58 15.76 4.33
CA LEU A 305 -27.20 17.09 4.36
C LEU A 305 -28.57 17.10 3.70
N PHE A 306 -28.73 16.41 2.57
CA PHE A 306 -30.01 16.28 1.89
C PHE A 306 -31.05 15.57 2.78
N ILE A 307 -30.68 14.47 3.43
CA ILE A 307 -31.56 13.74 4.36
C ILE A 307 -31.95 14.62 5.56
N VAL A 308 -31.01 15.39 6.10
CA VAL A 308 -31.26 16.34 7.20
C VAL A 308 -32.26 17.41 6.78
N GLN A 309 -32.08 18.00 5.60
CA GLN A 309 -32.96 19.03 5.07
C GLN A 309 -34.37 18.50 4.80
N LEU A 310 -34.49 17.30 4.24
CA LEU A 310 -35.78 16.69 3.91
C LEU A 310 -36.62 16.39 5.16
N LYS A 311 -36.00 16.16 6.33
CA LYS A 311 -36.72 15.98 7.61
C LYS A 311 -37.11 17.28 8.31
N LEU A 312 -36.52 18.41 7.94
CA LEU A 312 -36.85 19.71 8.53
C LEU A 312 -38.09 20.35 7.88
N ILE A 313 -38.52 19.83 6.73
CA ILE A 313 -39.73 20.23 5.98
C ILE A 313 -40.89 19.34 6.44
#